data_AF-A0A7Y5DFI7-F1
#
_entry.id   AF-A0A7Y5DFI7-F1
#
_cell.length_a   1.000
_cell.length_b   1.000
_cell.length_c   1.000
_cell.angle_alpha   90.00
_cell.angle_beta   90.00
_cell.angle_gamma   90.00
#
_symmetry.space_group_name_H-M   'P 1'
#
loop_
_entity.id
_entity.type
_entity.pdbx_description
1 polymer ?
#
loop_
_entity_poly.entity_id
_entity_poly.type
_entity_poly.pdbx_seq_one_letter_code
_entity_poly.pdbx_strand_id
1 'polypeptide(L)' 'MFKSITAREIFRRKPAVKRVLWGGEFWSDGYYVATVGERANWQTVERYVQRQGQPQEDLRQLRMF' A
#
# COMPACT_ATOMS: atom_id res chain seq x y z
N MET A 1 7.47 -2.95 8.87
CA MET A 1 8.51 -1.95 9.22
C MET A 1 8.72 -0.90 8.14
N PHE A 2 9.02 -1.25 6.88
CA PHE A 2 9.31 -0.27 5.82
C PHE A 2 8.13 0.63 5.41
N LYS A 3 6.92 0.05 5.24
CA LYS A 3 5.71 0.79 4.82
C LYS A 3 5.34 1.89 5.83
N SER A 4 5.39 1.59 7.12
CA SER A 4 5.03 2.54 8.19
C SER A 4 6.04 3.69 8.32
N ILE A 5 7.35 3.39 8.21
CA ILE A 5 8.40 4.42 8.30
C ILE A 5 8.31 5.38 7.12
N THR A 6 8.14 4.84 5.90
CA THR A 6 8.02 5.66 4.68
C THR A 6 6.75 6.49 4.69
N ALA A 7 5.60 5.92 5.07
CA ALA A 7 4.35 6.67 5.23
C ALA A 7 4.50 7.85 6.20
N ARG A 8 5.11 7.61 7.38
CA ARG A 8 5.36 8.66 8.38
C ARG A 8 6.23 9.78 7.82
N GLU A 9 7.31 9.44 7.12
CA GLU A 9 8.23 10.44 6.57
C GLU A 9 7.60 11.23 5.41
N ILE A 10 6.79 10.60 4.57
CA ILE A 10 6.03 11.26 3.50
C ILE A 10 5.02 12.24 4.10
N PHE A 11 4.24 11.82 5.10
CA PHE A 11 3.30 12.72 5.77
C PHE A 11 3.99 13.90 6.46
N ARG A 12 5.18 13.69 7.02
CA ARG A 12 6.00 14.75 7.63
C ARG A 12 6.49 15.76 6.59
N ARG A 13 7.03 15.28 5.46
CA ARG A 13 7.59 16.14 4.40
C ARG A 13 6.53 16.78 3.49
N LYS A 14 5.38 16.12 3.32
CA LYS A 14 4.28 16.54 2.44
C LYS A 14 2.92 16.40 3.16
N PRO A 15 2.59 17.31 4.10
CA PRO A 15 1.33 17.25 4.85
C PRO A 15 0.07 17.28 3.99
N ALA A 16 0.15 17.84 2.78
CA ALA A 16 -0.95 17.83 1.80
C ALA A 16 -1.42 16.41 1.45
N VAL A 17 -0.50 15.44 1.39
CA VAL A 17 -0.83 14.03 1.11
C VAL A 17 -1.74 13.46 2.20
N LYS A 18 -1.43 13.72 3.47
CA LYS A 18 -2.27 13.28 4.59
C LYS A 18 -3.69 13.89 4.54
N ARG A 19 -3.80 15.15 4.08
CA ARG A 19 -5.10 15.82 3.91
C ARG A 19 -5.93 15.18 2.80
N VAL A 20 -5.33 14.90 1.64
CA VAL A 20 -6.00 14.23 0.52
C VAL A 20 -6.47 12.83 0.88
N LEU A 21 -5.70 12.12 1.70
CA LEU A 21 -6.06 10.79 2.21
C LEU A 21 -7.01 10.84 3.41
N TRP A 22 -7.50 12.03 3.81
CA TRP A 22 -8.41 12.21 4.94
C TRP A 22 -7.91 11.59 6.26
N GLY A 23 -6.58 11.59 6.46
CA GLY A 23 -5.95 10.95 7.62
C GLY A 23 -5.89 9.42 7.57
N GLY A 24 -6.27 8.81 6.45
CA GLY A 24 -6.15 7.38 6.20
C GLY A 24 -4.73 6.90 5.90
N GLU A 25 -4.63 5.66 5.45
CA GLU A 25 -3.35 4.97 5.22
C GLU A 25 -2.73 5.36 3.87
N PHE A 26 -1.40 5.44 3.86
CA PHE A 26 -0.65 5.76 2.63
C PHE A 26 -0.45 4.55 1.72
N TRP A 27 -0.28 3.36 2.31
CA TRP A 27 -0.09 2.10 1.59
C TRP A 27 -1.29 1.21 1.84
N SER A 28 -1.61 0.29 0.91
CA SER A 28 -2.55 -0.81 1.20
C SER A 28 -2.01 -1.71 2.32
N ASP A 29 -2.84 -2.57 2.91
CA ASP A 29 -2.36 -3.52 3.93
C ASP A 29 -1.39 -4.56 3.36
N GLY A 30 -1.71 -5.11 2.19
CA GLY A 30 -0.97 -6.19 1.54
C GLY A 30 0.39 -5.78 0.95
N TYR A 31 1.25 -6.77 0.71
CA TYR A 31 2.46 -6.60 -0.07
C TYR A 31 2.75 -7.87 -0.88
N TYR A 32 3.52 -7.73 -1.96
CA TYR A 32 4.04 -8.86 -2.71
C TYR A 32 5.55 -8.97 -2.48
N VAL A 33 6.03 -10.19 -2.27
CA VAL A 33 7.44 -10.51 -2.12
C VAL A 33 7.76 -11.78 -2.88
N ALA A 34 8.88 -11.78 -3.61
CA ALA A 34 9.40 -12.95 -4.30
C ALA A 34 10.92 -12.88 -4.34
N THR A 35 11.56 -14.03 -4.52
CA THR A 35 13.00 -14.11 -4.77
C THR A 35 13.31 -13.56 -6.17
N VAL A 36 14.45 -12.90 -6.28
CA VAL A 36 14.95 -12.41 -7.57
C VAL A 36 15.72 -13.54 -8.27
N GLY A 37 15.52 -13.67 -9.58
CA GLY A 37 16.20 -14.64 -10.43
C GLY A 37 15.94 -14.34 -11.90
N GLU A 38 16.73 -14.94 -12.79
CA GLU A 38 16.69 -14.67 -14.24
C GLU A 38 15.30 -14.93 -14.86
N ARG A 39 14.50 -15.83 -14.27
CA ARG A 39 13.13 -16.16 -14.69
C ARG A 39 12.04 -15.47 -13.86
N ALA A 40 12.36 -14.46 -13.06
CA ALA A 40 11.37 -13.73 -12.29
C ALA A 40 10.33 -13.10 -13.25
N ASN A 41 9.07 -13.49 -13.08
CA ASN A 41 8.01 -13.17 -14.03
C ASN A 41 7.27 -11.88 -13.62
N TRP A 42 7.46 -10.82 -14.39
CA TRP A 42 6.75 -9.55 -14.25
C TRP A 42 5.22 -9.68 -14.26
N GLN A 43 4.68 -10.69 -14.96
CA GLN A 43 3.25 -10.96 -15.00
C GLN A 43 2.66 -11.25 -13.61
N THR A 44 3.46 -11.76 -12.67
CA THR A 44 3.00 -12.01 -11.29
C THR A 44 2.85 -10.70 -10.52
N VAL A 45 3.76 -9.75 -10.71
CA VAL A 45 3.69 -8.42 -10.09
C VAL A 45 2.49 -7.65 -10.66
N GLU A 46 2.32 -7.66 -11.98
CA GLU A 46 1.15 -7.04 -12.63
C GLU A 46 -0.15 -7.62 -12.08
N ARG A 47 -0.25 -8.94 -12.01
CA ARG A 47 -1.44 -9.62 -11.51
C ARG A 47 -1.70 -9.34 -10.03
N TYR A 48 -0.65 -9.17 -9.23
CA TYR A 48 -0.79 -8.73 -7.85
C TYR A 48 -1.40 -7.33 -7.79
N VAL A 49 -0.86 -6.37 -8.57
CA VAL A 49 -1.36 -4.98 -8.63
C VAL A 49 -2.79 -4.92 -9.16
N GLN A 50 -3.11 -5.63 -10.23
CA GLN A 50 -4.46 -5.67 -10.82
C GLN A 50 -5.52 -6.24 -9.87
N ARG A 51 -5.11 -7.13 -8.96
CA ARG A 51 -6.00 -7.69 -7.94
C ARG A 51 -6.08 -6.84 -6.67
N GLN A 52 -5.20 -5.84 -6.49
CA GLN A 52 -5.35 -4.88 -5.40
C GLN A 52 -6.57 -3.99 -5.66
N GLY A 53 -7.33 -3.67 -4.62
CA GLY A 53 -8.46 -2.72 -4.72
C GLY A 53 -9.77 -3.32 -5.24
N GLN A 54 -9.86 -4.64 -5.45
CA GLN A 54 -11.18 -5.27 -5.54
C GLN A 54 -11.85 -5.15 -4.17
N PRO A 55 -13.08 -4.60 -4.09
CA PRO A 55 -13.79 -4.50 -2.83
C PRO A 55 -14.09 -5.91 -2.35
N GLN A 56 -13.31 -6.40 -1.39
CA GLN A 56 -13.83 -7.36 -0.45
C GLN A 56 -14.89 -6.57 0.31
N GLU A 57 -16.16 -6.94 0.15
CA GLU A 57 -17.27 -6.37 0.92
C GLU A 57 -16.80 -6.26 2.39
N ASP A 58 -16.82 -5.05 2.96
CA ASP A 58 -16.31 -4.68 4.30
C ASP A 58 -14.82 -4.31 4.51
N LEU A 59 -14.16 -3.59 3.58
CA LEU A 59 -13.05 -2.72 3.99
C LEU A 59 -13.57 -1.39 4.56
N ARG A 60 -14.30 -1.47 5.68
CA ARG A 60 -14.56 -0.30 6.53
C ARG A 60 -13.21 0.20 7.00
N GLN A 61 -12.83 1.38 6.52
CA GLN A 61 -11.62 2.09 6.92
C GLN A 61 -11.46 2.01 8.45
N LEU A 62 -10.47 1.22 8.91
CA LEU A 62 -10.23 1.04 10.34
C LEU A 62 -9.87 2.40 10.91
N ARG A 63 -10.72 2.93 11.80
CA ARG A 63 -10.39 4.13 12.57
C ARG A 63 -9.22 3.78 13.48
N MET A 64 -8.05 4.32 13.15
CA MET A 64 -6.91 4.30 14.06
C MET A 64 -7.24 5.19 15.26
N PHE A 65 -7.15 4.61 16.46
CA PHE A 65 -7.33 5.27 17.75
C PHE A 65 -6.29 6.38 17.97
#